data_AF-A0A947BYL1-F1
#
_entry.id   AF-A0A947BYL1-F1
#
_cell.length_a   1.000
_cell.length_b   1.000
_cell.length_c   1.000
_cell.angle_alpha   90.00
_cell.angle_beta   90.00
_cell.angle_gamma   90.00
#
_symmetry.space_group_name_H-M   'P 1'
#
loop_
_entity.id
_entity.type
_entity.pdbx_description
1 polymer ?
#
loop_
_entity_poly.entity_id
_entity_poly.type
_entity_poly.pdbx_seq_one_letter_code
_entity_poly.pdbx_strand_id
1 'polypeptide(L)'
;MRVSIITLLLLLVAGCGGNEPPGNAEEKPSFDDIVAKSEHFDGLFDVYRDRESGDVHLAIPKERLGQEYVHVVLTADGPVEGGHFRGFYRDNQVVSIQRHFDRIEFINENTNFYFDPESPLSRAATANISSAVLAVEDIVAENDNTVLINGDSLFLTEGLHQVKNTPDPEADPKTTFALGKLSESRNKIYEIRSYPGNTDVFVEYVYENPEPVVHAQEDVTDSRFVSIRVQHSFIAMPDNDFTPRLDDPRVGYFAARVTDLTTDSHTPYRDIIMRWNLEKKDPDAAVSEPI
;
A
#
# COMPACT_ATOMS: atom_id res chain seq x y z
N MET A 1 -40.42 34.29 -48.97
CA MET A 1 -39.63 34.12 -47.73
C MET A 1 -40.15 32.87 -47.04
N ARG A 2 -39.32 31.82 -46.98
CA ARG A 2 -39.67 30.46 -46.57
C ARG A 2 -39.66 30.35 -45.04
N VAL A 3 -40.65 29.66 -44.45
CA VAL A 3 -40.43 28.73 -43.32
C VAL A 3 -41.44 27.60 -43.46
N SER A 4 -40.96 26.43 -43.90
CA SER A 4 -41.67 25.15 -43.78
C SER A 4 -41.34 24.56 -42.42
N ILE A 5 -42.36 24.24 -41.63
CA ILE A 5 -42.24 23.51 -40.38
C ILE A 5 -42.23 22.02 -40.74
N ILE A 6 -41.09 21.36 -40.49
CA ILE A 6 -40.90 19.92 -40.65
C ILE A 6 -41.24 19.27 -39.31
N THR A 7 -42.26 18.40 -39.34
CA THR A 7 -42.63 17.48 -38.27
C THR A 7 -41.56 16.38 -38.15
N LEU A 8 -40.90 16.28 -37.00
CA LEU A 8 -39.96 15.19 -36.71
C LEU A 8 -40.65 14.12 -35.85
N LEU A 9 -40.72 12.92 -36.43
CA LEU A 9 -41.33 11.70 -35.92
C LEU A 9 -40.42 11.06 -34.85
N LEU A 10 -40.95 10.79 -33.66
CA LEU A 10 -40.27 10.05 -32.60
C LEU A 10 -40.38 8.54 -32.89
N LEU A 11 -39.27 7.87 -33.24
CA LEU A 11 -39.21 6.41 -33.33
C LEU A 11 -38.82 5.81 -31.96
N LEU A 12 -39.75 5.10 -31.34
CA LEU A 12 -39.49 4.16 -30.25
C LEU A 12 -38.91 2.87 -30.86
N VAL A 13 -37.66 2.55 -30.56
CA VAL A 13 -37.09 1.21 -30.84
C VAL A 13 -37.08 0.44 -29.52
N ALA A 14 -38.09 -0.41 -29.34
CA ALA A 14 -38.08 -1.45 -28.31
C ALA A 14 -37.15 -2.57 -28.79
N GLY A 15 -35.94 -2.62 -28.24
CA GLY A 15 -35.02 -3.74 -28.41
C GLY A 15 -35.33 -4.82 -27.39
N CYS A 16 -35.91 -5.93 -27.84
CA CYS A 16 -35.92 -7.20 -27.12
C CYS A 16 -34.49 -7.75 -27.06
N GLY A 17 -33.93 -7.85 -25.85
CA GLY A 17 -32.68 -8.54 -25.53
C GLY A 17 -32.94 -9.56 -24.42
N GLY A 18 -32.37 -10.76 -24.57
CA GLY A 18 -32.82 -12.00 -23.92
C GLY A 18 -32.72 -12.04 -22.39
N ASN A 19 -33.67 -12.76 -21.80
CA ASN A 19 -33.58 -13.32 -20.45
C ASN A 19 -32.47 -14.38 -20.41
N GLU A 20 -31.30 -14.02 -19.88
CA GLU A 20 -30.49 -14.99 -19.15
C GLU A 20 -31.04 -15.08 -17.72
N PRO A 21 -31.22 -16.28 -17.15
CA PRO A 21 -31.55 -16.39 -15.73
C PRO A 21 -30.42 -15.76 -14.92
N PRO A 22 -30.71 -14.97 -13.87
CA PRO A 22 -29.67 -14.49 -12.97
C PRO A 22 -28.94 -15.72 -12.44
N GLY A 23 -27.63 -15.82 -12.74
CA GLY A 23 -26.76 -16.82 -12.17
C GLY A 23 -26.93 -16.80 -10.65
N ASN A 24 -27.03 -17.99 -10.07
CA ASN A 24 -27.06 -18.17 -8.62
C ASN A 24 -25.90 -17.38 -8.03
N ALA A 25 -26.19 -16.26 -7.34
CA ALA A 25 -25.16 -15.51 -6.64
C ALA A 25 -24.59 -16.47 -5.60
N GLU A 26 -23.32 -16.86 -5.75
CA GLU A 26 -22.64 -17.67 -4.76
C GLU A 26 -22.76 -16.96 -3.40
N GLU A 27 -23.35 -17.65 -2.44
CA GLU A 27 -23.53 -17.12 -1.09
C GLU A 27 -22.15 -16.93 -0.47
N LYS A 28 -21.83 -15.69 -0.06
CA LYS A 28 -20.53 -15.38 0.54
C LYS A 28 -20.30 -16.28 1.76
N PRO A 29 -19.10 -16.89 1.91
CA PRO A 29 -18.79 -17.70 3.08
C PRO A 29 -19.00 -16.91 4.37
N SER A 30 -19.45 -17.58 5.44
CA SER A 30 -19.62 -16.91 6.73
C SER A 30 -18.25 -16.60 7.36
N PHE A 31 -18.20 -15.53 8.16
CA PHE A 31 -16.99 -15.13 8.88
C PHE A 31 -16.47 -16.27 9.77
N ASP A 32 -17.37 -16.92 10.51
CA ASP A 32 -17.03 -17.99 11.46
C ASP A 32 -16.48 -19.23 10.75
N ASP A 33 -17.00 -19.55 9.56
CA ASP A 33 -16.50 -20.69 8.76
C ASP A 33 -15.05 -20.46 8.31
N ILE A 34 -14.72 -19.24 7.86
CA ILE A 34 -13.35 -18.90 7.42
C ILE A 34 -12.38 -18.94 8.60
N VAL A 35 -12.76 -18.35 9.73
CA VAL A 35 -11.90 -18.30 10.91
C VAL A 35 -11.68 -19.68 11.51
N ALA A 36 -12.73 -20.52 11.60
CA ALA A 36 -12.63 -21.84 12.21
C ALA A 36 -11.64 -22.78 11.49
N LYS A 37 -11.59 -22.72 10.15
CA LYS A 37 -10.68 -23.54 9.35
C LYS A 37 -9.25 -23.00 9.27
N SER A 38 -9.01 -21.77 9.74
CA SER A 38 -7.73 -21.07 9.58
C SER A 38 -6.82 -21.12 10.81
N GLU A 39 -5.51 -21.15 10.57
CA GLU A 39 -4.49 -20.74 11.56
C GLU A 39 -4.61 -19.23 11.80
N HIS A 40 -4.52 -18.81 13.06
CA HIS A 40 -4.73 -17.43 13.48
C HIS A 40 -3.42 -16.80 13.97
N PHE A 41 -3.10 -15.63 13.43
CA PHE A 41 -1.98 -14.79 13.83
C PHE A 41 -2.55 -13.51 14.44
N ASP A 42 -2.54 -13.43 15.77
CA ASP A 42 -3.05 -12.31 16.57
C ASP A 42 -2.09 -11.10 16.54
N GLY A 43 -2.61 -9.88 16.34
CA GLY A 43 -1.80 -8.66 16.40
C GLY A 43 -2.53 -7.37 16.02
N LEU A 44 -1.81 -6.40 15.43
CA LEU A 44 -2.38 -5.11 15.02
C LEU A 44 -3.56 -5.32 14.07
N PHE A 45 -3.32 -6.14 13.06
CA PHE A 45 -4.35 -6.82 12.30
C PHE A 45 -4.20 -8.31 12.50
N ASP A 46 -5.34 -8.96 12.75
CA ASP A 46 -5.39 -10.41 12.78
C ASP A 46 -5.26 -10.94 11.37
N VAL A 47 -4.46 -11.99 11.21
CA VAL A 47 -4.33 -12.69 9.92
C VAL A 47 -4.80 -14.12 10.11
N TYR A 48 -5.62 -14.59 9.17
CA TYR A 48 -6.14 -15.95 9.14
C TYR A 48 -5.62 -16.65 7.89
N ARG A 49 -4.89 -17.76 8.06
CA ARG A 49 -4.40 -18.58 6.95
C ARG A 49 -5.15 -19.90 6.93
N ASP A 50 -5.86 -20.19 5.84
CA ASP A 50 -6.55 -21.46 5.66
C ASP A 50 -5.55 -22.64 5.77
N ARG A 51 -5.90 -23.67 6.54
CA ARG A 51 -4.98 -24.81 6.79
C ARG A 51 -4.85 -25.78 5.61
N GLU A 52 -5.79 -25.75 4.67
CA GLU A 52 -5.85 -26.64 3.52
C GLU A 52 -5.37 -25.93 2.24
N SER A 53 -5.96 -24.78 1.90
CA SER A 53 -5.57 -24.02 0.71
C SER A 53 -4.34 -23.16 0.92
N GLY A 54 -4.11 -22.70 2.16
CA GLY A 54 -3.08 -21.69 2.46
C GLY A 54 -3.54 -20.26 2.19
N ASP A 55 -4.78 -20.04 1.78
CA ASP A 55 -5.30 -18.70 1.45
C ASP A 55 -5.26 -17.79 2.68
N VAL A 56 -4.78 -16.56 2.48
CA VAL A 56 -4.61 -15.59 3.56
C VAL A 56 -5.76 -14.60 3.56
N HIS A 57 -6.29 -14.34 4.74
CA HIS A 57 -7.32 -13.34 4.99
C HIS A 57 -6.83 -12.35 6.04
N LEU A 58 -7.08 -11.07 5.81
CA LEU A 58 -6.77 -10.00 6.76
C LEU A 58 -8.04 -9.55 7.46
N ALA A 59 -8.04 -9.60 8.79
CA ALA A 59 -9.14 -9.14 9.62
C ALA A 59 -8.85 -7.73 10.15
N ILE A 60 -9.72 -6.80 9.75
CA ILE A 60 -9.63 -5.39 10.08
C ILE A 60 -10.75 -5.06 11.08
N PRO A 61 -10.43 -4.76 12.35
CA PRO A 61 -11.43 -4.27 13.28
C PRO A 61 -12.10 -3.00 12.75
N LYS A 62 -13.41 -2.87 12.90
CA LYS A 62 -14.15 -1.69 12.40
C LYS A 62 -13.70 -0.40 13.07
N GLU A 63 -13.23 -0.46 14.30
CA GLU A 63 -12.63 0.67 15.01
C GLU A 63 -11.32 1.16 14.38
N ARG A 64 -10.62 0.28 13.64
CA ARG A 64 -9.36 0.54 12.94
C ARG A 64 -9.55 1.14 11.54
N LEU A 65 -10.79 1.14 11.03
CA LEU A 65 -11.14 1.80 9.77
C LEU A 65 -11.11 3.33 9.94
N GLY A 66 -10.62 4.03 8.92
CA GLY A 66 -10.42 5.47 8.91
C GLY A 66 -9.17 5.93 9.69
N GLN A 67 -8.37 5.00 10.22
CA GLN A 67 -7.09 5.32 10.87
C GLN A 67 -5.93 5.22 9.86
N GLU A 68 -4.83 5.89 10.20
CA GLU A 68 -3.57 5.87 9.47
C GLU A 68 -2.57 4.89 10.11
N TYR A 69 -1.73 4.31 9.26
CA TYR A 69 -0.69 3.35 9.62
C TYR A 69 0.59 3.70 8.89
N VAL A 70 1.74 3.40 9.49
CA VAL A 70 3.01 3.44 8.76
C VAL A 70 3.14 2.12 8.00
N HIS A 71 3.23 2.19 6.67
CA HIS A 71 3.52 1.04 5.82
C HIS A 71 4.98 1.10 5.37
N VAL A 72 5.77 0.11 5.79
CA VAL A 72 7.20 -0.01 5.44
C VAL A 72 7.39 -1.23 4.56
N VAL A 73 8.21 -1.06 3.52
CA VAL A 73 8.58 -2.14 2.59
C VAL A 73 10.08 -2.37 2.64
N LEU A 74 10.47 -3.63 2.83
CA LEU A 74 11.86 -4.06 2.86
C LEU A 74 12.05 -5.24 1.92
N THR A 75 13.13 -5.24 1.14
CA THR A 75 13.58 -6.48 0.48
C THR A 75 14.22 -7.38 1.54
N ALA A 76 13.51 -8.43 1.92
CA ALA A 76 14.03 -9.46 2.82
C ALA A 76 15.15 -10.27 2.14
N ASP A 77 15.02 -10.54 0.84
CA ASP A 77 16.06 -11.21 0.06
C ASP A 77 15.84 -11.05 -1.45
N GLY A 78 16.91 -11.17 -2.24
CA GLY A 78 16.83 -11.16 -3.71
C GLY A 78 18.21 -11.01 -4.36
N PRO A 79 18.34 -11.39 -5.65
CA PRO A 79 19.58 -11.24 -6.40
C PRO A 79 19.83 -9.79 -6.82
N VAL A 80 21.10 -9.38 -6.85
CA VAL A 80 21.52 -8.03 -7.22
C VAL A 80 21.24 -7.76 -8.69
N GLU A 81 21.37 -8.79 -9.54
CA GLU A 81 20.99 -8.72 -10.96
C GLU A 81 19.50 -8.40 -11.15
N GLY A 82 18.65 -8.79 -10.19
CA GLY A 82 17.24 -8.40 -10.15
C GLY A 82 16.99 -7.00 -9.58
N GLY A 83 18.03 -6.28 -9.14
CA GLY A 83 17.94 -4.97 -8.49
C GLY A 83 17.63 -5.04 -6.99
N HIS A 84 17.83 -6.20 -6.36
CA HIS A 84 17.46 -6.47 -4.97
C HIS A 84 18.62 -7.05 -4.17
N PHE A 85 18.63 -6.82 -2.87
CA PHE A 85 19.54 -7.47 -1.94
C PHE A 85 18.93 -7.50 -0.54
N ARG A 86 19.42 -8.41 0.30
CA ARG A 86 18.93 -8.56 1.67
C ARG A 86 19.09 -7.27 2.47
N GLY A 87 17.99 -6.81 3.06
CA GLY A 87 17.97 -5.59 3.87
C GLY A 87 17.85 -4.30 3.05
N PHE A 88 17.56 -4.39 1.75
CA PHE A 88 17.34 -3.20 0.93
C PHE A 88 16.03 -2.52 1.35
N TYR A 89 16.16 -1.39 2.06
CA TYR A 89 15.05 -0.51 2.43
C TYR A 89 14.42 0.08 1.17
N ARG A 90 13.10 -0.09 1.03
CA ARG A 90 12.36 0.36 -0.16
C ARG A 90 11.62 1.64 0.19
N ASP A 91 10.37 1.51 0.62
CA ASP A 91 9.47 2.63 0.82
C ASP A 91 8.98 2.72 2.26
N ASN A 92 8.60 3.93 2.67
CA ASN A 92 7.88 4.21 3.89
C ASN A 92 6.84 5.29 3.66
N GLN A 93 5.59 4.91 3.81
CA GLN A 93 4.45 5.74 3.51
C GLN A 93 3.44 5.70 4.65
N VAL A 94 2.61 6.75 4.73
CA VAL A 94 1.45 6.76 5.61
C VAL A 94 0.28 6.24 4.79
N VAL A 95 -0.31 5.13 5.23
CA VAL A 95 -1.44 4.50 4.56
C VAL A 95 -2.66 4.56 5.47
N SER A 96 -3.76 5.10 4.97
CA SER A 96 -5.07 4.97 5.62
C SER A 96 -5.84 3.78 5.07
N ILE A 97 -6.64 3.14 5.93
CA ILE A 97 -7.52 2.03 5.56
C ILE A 97 -8.95 2.50 5.66
N GLN A 98 -9.63 2.69 4.54
CA GLN A 98 -10.97 3.26 4.50
C GLN A 98 -11.99 2.25 3.99
N ARG A 99 -13.23 2.35 4.46
CA ARG A 99 -14.35 1.58 3.92
C ARG A 99 -15.13 2.43 2.92
N HIS A 100 -15.37 1.87 1.74
CA HIS A 100 -16.22 2.48 0.73
C HIS A 100 -17.33 1.48 0.36
N PHE A 101 -18.50 1.59 0.98
CA PHE A 101 -19.60 0.61 0.83
C PHE A 101 -19.18 -0.83 1.19
N ASP A 102 -19.05 -1.69 0.19
CA ASP A 102 -18.78 -3.14 0.28
C ASP A 102 -17.32 -3.53 0.02
N ARG A 103 -16.42 -2.54 -0.04
CA ARG A 103 -14.98 -2.72 -0.21
C ARG A 103 -14.16 -1.89 0.77
N ILE A 104 -12.91 -2.30 0.95
CA ILE A 104 -11.86 -1.63 1.71
C ILE A 104 -10.83 -1.04 0.75
N GLU A 105 -10.38 0.18 1.02
CA GLU A 105 -9.40 0.90 0.22
C GLU A 105 -8.16 1.18 1.07
N PHE A 106 -6.98 0.90 0.51
CA PHE A 106 -5.69 1.25 1.08
C PHE A 106 -5.17 2.48 0.36
N ILE A 107 -5.03 3.59 1.09
CA ILE A 107 -4.80 4.91 0.50
C ILE A 107 -3.50 5.48 1.05
N ASN A 108 -2.54 5.79 0.18
CA ASN A 108 -1.33 6.53 0.56
C ASN A 108 -1.66 8.01 0.73
N GLU A 109 -1.34 8.54 1.92
CA GLU A 109 -1.59 9.91 2.32
C GLU A 109 -0.44 10.85 1.97
N ASN A 110 -0.77 12.04 1.49
CA ASN A 110 0.23 13.01 1.08
C ASN A 110 0.78 13.79 2.28
N THR A 111 2.03 13.52 2.65
CA THR A 111 2.75 14.17 3.75
C THR A 111 3.65 15.33 3.31
N ASN A 112 3.64 15.72 2.02
CA ASN A 112 4.53 16.73 1.46
C ASN A 112 4.10 18.17 1.73
N PHE A 113 2.85 18.37 2.16
CA PHE A 113 2.24 19.69 2.30
C PHE A 113 1.84 19.98 3.74
N TYR A 114 2.07 21.23 4.16
CA TYR A 114 1.61 21.75 5.43
C TYR A 114 0.62 22.89 5.20
N PHE A 115 -0.44 22.91 6.01
CA PHE A 115 -1.34 24.03 6.12
C PHE A 115 -1.43 24.46 7.58
N ASP A 116 -1.19 25.74 7.86
CA ASP A 116 -1.47 26.31 9.18
C ASP A 116 -2.98 26.20 9.48
N PRO A 117 -3.39 25.47 10.54
CA PRO A 117 -4.80 25.30 10.90
C PRO A 117 -5.55 26.62 11.13
N GLU A 118 -4.85 27.66 11.62
CA GLU A 118 -5.44 28.97 11.90
C GLU A 118 -5.61 29.82 10.64
N SER A 119 -4.95 29.45 9.54
CA SER A 119 -5.09 30.14 8.26
C SER A 119 -6.43 29.81 7.59
N PRO A 120 -7.16 30.79 7.03
CA PRO A 120 -8.38 30.53 6.26
C PRO A 120 -8.19 29.59 5.06
N LEU A 121 -6.94 29.42 4.61
CA LEU A 121 -6.53 28.52 3.54
C LEU A 121 -6.57 27.04 3.95
N SER A 122 -6.54 26.70 5.25
CA SER A 122 -6.62 25.32 5.74
C SER A 122 -7.92 24.62 5.32
N ARG A 123 -8.99 25.38 5.07
CA ARG A 123 -10.26 24.86 4.53
C ARG A 123 -10.11 24.22 3.14
N ALA A 124 -9.04 24.53 2.43
CA ALA A 124 -8.71 23.97 1.12
C ALA A 124 -7.53 22.98 1.20
N ALA A 125 -7.19 22.47 2.39
CA ALA A 125 -6.04 21.58 2.59
C ALA A 125 -6.10 20.29 1.77
N THR A 126 -7.28 19.87 1.31
CA THR A 126 -7.47 18.69 0.45
C THR A 126 -7.74 19.06 -1.01
N ALA A 127 -7.86 20.35 -1.34
CA ALA A 127 -8.20 20.79 -2.69
C ALA A 127 -6.99 20.63 -3.64
N ASN A 128 -7.19 19.97 -4.77
CA ASN A 128 -6.14 19.68 -5.76
C ASN A 128 -4.97 18.83 -5.22
N ILE A 129 -5.18 18.13 -4.10
CA ILE A 129 -4.24 17.13 -3.58
C ILE A 129 -4.90 15.78 -3.76
N SER A 130 -4.30 14.92 -4.59
CA SER A 130 -4.79 13.56 -4.78
C SER A 130 -4.14 12.64 -3.76
N SER A 131 -4.95 11.91 -3.01
CA SER A 131 -4.49 10.69 -2.34
C SER A 131 -4.35 9.57 -3.39
N ALA A 132 -3.50 8.59 -3.12
CA ALA A 132 -3.28 7.46 -4.03
C ALA A 132 -3.95 6.20 -3.48
N VAL A 133 -5.02 5.74 -4.12
CA VAL A 133 -5.65 4.45 -3.80
C VAL A 133 -4.75 3.34 -4.34
N LEU A 134 -3.99 2.71 -3.45
CA LEU A 134 -2.99 1.67 -3.77
C LEU A 134 -3.64 0.32 -4.06
N ALA A 135 -4.65 -0.04 -3.26
CA ALA A 135 -5.36 -1.30 -3.37
C ALA A 135 -6.82 -1.15 -2.96
N VAL A 136 -7.67 -2.01 -3.54
CA VAL A 136 -9.11 -2.07 -3.28
C VAL A 136 -9.48 -3.53 -3.14
N GLU A 137 -10.03 -3.89 -1.98
CA GLU A 137 -10.35 -5.28 -1.64
C GLU A 137 -11.82 -5.41 -1.26
N ASP A 138 -12.50 -6.37 -1.88
CA ASP A 138 -13.89 -6.67 -1.55
C ASP A 138 -13.98 -7.30 -0.15
N ILE A 139 -15.06 -6.96 0.56
CA ILE A 139 -15.35 -7.60 1.85
C ILE A 139 -15.86 -9.02 1.58
N VAL A 140 -15.07 -10.02 1.99
CA VAL A 140 -15.41 -11.44 1.78
C VAL A 140 -16.34 -11.97 2.87
N ALA A 141 -16.20 -11.47 4.10
CA ALA A 141 -17.08 -11.72 5.23
C ALA A 141 -16.97 -10.58 6.25
N GLU A 142 -17.99 -10.37 7.07
CA GLU A 142 -17.91 -9.46 8.21
C GLU A 142 -18.78 -9.95 9.36
N ASN A 143 -18.42 -9.57 10.58
CA ASN A 143 -19.25 -9.72 11.77
C ASN A 143 -19.54 -8.33 12.37
N ASP A 144 -20.09 -8.26 13.58
CA ASP A 144 -20.44 -6.98 14.22
C ASP A 144 -19.24 -6.03 14.37
N ASN A 145 -18.03 -6.56 14.59
CA ASN A 145 -16.85 -5.78 14.99
C ASN A 145 -15.71 -5.79 13.96
N THR A 146 -15.69 -6.72 13.02
CA THR A 146 -14.53 -7.00 12.16
C THR A 146 -14.96 -7.23 10.72
N VAL A 147 -14.18 -6.68 9.80
CA VAL A 147 -14.27 -6.92 8.36
C VAL A 147 -13.15 -7.86 7.96
N LEU A 148 -13.46 -8.85 7.12
CA LEU A 148 -12.47 -9.75 6.53
C LEU A 148 -12.31 -9.41 5.05
N ILE A 149 -11.06 -9.31 4.60
CA ILE A 149 -10.69 -9.17 3.18
C ILE A 149 -9.75 -10.30 2.76
N ASN A 150 -9.66 -10.54 1.47
CA ASN A 150 -8.66 -11.45 0.91
C ASN A 150 -7.27 -10.79 1.00
N GLY A 151 -6.35 -11.42 1.73
CA GLY A 151 -4.98 -10.95 1.89
C GLY A 151 -4.09 -11.32 0.69
N ASP A 152 -4.38 -12.40 -0.01
CA ASP A 152 -3.60 -12.79 -1.19
C ASP A 152 -3.78 -11.80 -2.34
N SER A 153 -4.98 -11.30 -2.59
CA SER A 153 -5.21 -10.24 -3.60
C SER A 153 -4.50 -8.92 -3.24
N LEU A 154 -4.41 -8.63 -1.94
CA LEU A 154 -3.70 -7.45 -1.42
C LEU A 154 -2.17 -7.58 -1.55
N PHE A 155 -1.61 -8.73 -1.17
CA PHE A 155 -0.16 -8.90 -1.00
C PHE A 155 0.53 -9.61 -2.17
N LEU A 156 -0.14 -10.48 -2.93
CA LEU A 156 0.48 -11.19 -4.07
C LEU A 156 0.51 -10.35 -5.36
N THR A 157 0.21 -9.06 -5.24
CA THR A 157 0.31 -8.05 -6.30
C THR A 157 1.34 -6.99 -5.94
N GLU A 158 1.69 -6.12 -6.89
CA GLU A 158 2.53 -4.95 -6.68
C GLU A 158 1.70 -3.67 -6.39
N GLY A 159 0.43 -3.82 -5.98
CA GLY A 159 -0.48 -2.68 -5.75
C GLY A 159 -0.03 -1.79 -4.59
N LEU A 160 0.33 -2.40 -3.45
CA LEU A 160 0.84 -1.66 -2.28
C LEU A 160 2.23 -1.06 -2.52
N HIS A 161 3.05 -1.71 -3.35
CA HIS A 161 4.41 -1.27 -3.64
C HIS A 161 4.94 -1.88 -4.94
N GLN A 162 5.54 -1.03 -5.78
CA GLN A 162 6.23 -1.49 -6.99
C GLN A 162 7.56 -2.18 -6.63
N VAL A 163 7.60 -3.51 -6.73
CA VAL A 163 8.80 -4.30 -6.41
C VAL A 163 9.78 -4.25 -7.59
N LYS A 164 9.33 -4.55 -8.81
CA LYS A 164 10.14 -4.45 -10.04
C LYS A 164 10.22 -3.00 -10.50
N ASN A 165 11.43 -2.47 -10.53
CA ASN A 165 11.70 -1.11 -11.01
C ASN A 165 11.21 -0.91 -12.45
N THR A 166 10.79 0.33 -12.76
CA THR A 166 10.42 0.72 -14.12
C THR A 166 11.64 0.58 -15.05
N PRO A 167 11.51 -0.16 -16.18
CA PRO A 167 12.61 -0.28 -17.13
C PRO A 167 13.01 1.08 -17.70
N ASP A 168 14.31 1.28 -17.92
CA ASP A 168 14.80 2.44 -18.65
C ASP A 168 14.36 2.33 -20.13
N PRO A 169 13.57 3.29 -20.66
CA PRO A 169 13.11 3.25 -22.04
C PRO A 169 14.23 3.42 -23.07
N GLU A 170 15.40 3.94 -22.69
CA GLU A 170 16.57 4.11 -23.57
C GLU A 170 17.55 2.92 -23.52
N ALA A 171 17.40 2.03 -22.53
CA ALA A 171 18.26 0.86 -22.41
C ALA A 171 18.03 -0.14 -23.55
N ASP A 172 19.11 -0.67 -24.12
CA ASP A 172 19.01 -1.72 -25.14
C ASP A 172 18.55 -3.03 -24.47
N PRO A 173 17.36 -3.57 -24.84
CA PRO A 173 16.86 -4.82 -24.27
C PRO A 173 17.72 -6.04 -24.61
N LYS A 174 18.69 -5.91 -25.52
CA LYS A 174 19.66 -6.96 -25.86
C LYS A 174 20.91 -6.95 -25.00
N THR A 175 21.10 -5.94 -24.17
CA THR A 175 22.28 -5.81 -23.30
C THR A 175 21.94 -5.77 -21.82
N THR A 176 20.68 -5.53 -21.48
CA THR A 176 20.20 -5.41 -20.10
C THR A 176 19.32 -6.60 -19.72
N PHE A 177 19.61 -7.25 -18.60
CA PHE A 177 18.75 -8.29 -18.04
C PHE A 177 17.41 -7.70 -17.59
N ALA A 178 16.33 -8.46 -17.78
CA ALA A 178 14.98 -8.08 -17.36
C ALA A 178 14.30 -9.21 -16.60
N LEU A 179 13.71 -8.87 -15.45
CA LEU A 179 12.97 -9.82 -14.61
C LEU A 179 11.76 -10.44 -15.32
N GLY A 180 11.14 -9.72 -16.27
CA GLY A 180 9.92 -10.15 -16.96
C GLY A 180 8.64 -9.74 -16.24
N LYS A 181 7.61 -10.59 -16.26
CA LYS A 181 6.28 -10.30 -15.67
C LYS A 181 6.14 -10.94 -14.30
N LEU A 182 5.40 -10.32 -13.39
CA LEU A 182 5.06 -10.97 -12.13
C LEU A 182 4.20 -12.21 -12.41
N SER A 183 4.51 -13.32 -11.75
CA SER A 183 3.74 -14.56 -11.83
C SER A 183 2.37 -14.41 -11.17
N GLU A 184 1.33 -14.98 -11.75
CA GLU A 184 0.01 -15.08 -11.09
C GLU A 184 -0.11 -16.32 -10.20
N SER A 185 0.78 -17.31 -10.37
CA SER A 185 0.61 -18.65 -9.77
C SER A 185 1.78 -19.10 -8.88
N ARG A 186 2.92 -18.40 -8.94
CA ARG A 186 4.14 -18.77 -8.21
C ARG A 186 4.44 -17.84 -7.02
N ASN A 187 3.73 -16.72 -6.92
CA ASN A 187 3.84 -15.85 -5.76
C ASN A 187 3.23 -16.54 -4.55
N LYS A 188 3.77 -16.25 -3.36
CA LYS A 188 3.22 -16.79 -2.12
C LYS A 188 3.56 -15.93 -0.92
N ILE A 189 2.63 -15.89 0.04
CA ILE A 189 2.92 -15.43 1.40
C ILE A 189 3.54 -16.62 2.14
N TYR A 190 4.83 -16.53 2.46
CA TYR A 190 5.55 -17.66 3.06
C TYR A 190 5.68 -17.53 4.58
N GLU A 191 5.52 -16.34 5.13
CA GLU A 191 5.63 -16.08 6.57
C GLU A 191 4.77 -14.89 6.98
N ILE A 192 4.14 -14.98 8.14
CA ILE A 192 3.34 -13.92 8.76
C ILE A 192 3.84 -13.77 10.20
N ARG A 193 4.04 -12.52 10.63
CA ARG A 193 4.32 -12.19 12.03
C ARG A 193 3.42 -11.04 12.43
N SER A 194 2.52 -11.28 13.37
CA SER A 194 1.63 -10.24 13.89
C SER A 194 1.90 -10.04 15.38
N TYR A 195 1.91 -8.77 15.79
CA TYR A 195 2.13 -8.31 17.15
C TYR A 195 1.20 -7.11 17.41
N PRO A 196 0.93 -6.73 18.67
CA PRO A 196 -0.02 -5.66 18.97
C PRO A 196 0.25 -4.32 18.27
N GLY A 197 1.51 -4.00 17.98
CA GLY A 197 1.91 -2.73 17.34
C GLY A 197 2.21 -2.82 15.85
N ASN A 198 2.35 -4.02 15.28
CA ASN A 198 2.68 -4.21 13.88
C ASN A 198 2.26 -5.57 13.33
N THR A 199 1.98 -5.62 12.03
CA THR A 199 1.70 -6.84 11.26
C THR A 199 2.64 -6.89 10.07
N ASP A 200 3.52 -7.89 10.06
CA ASP A 200 4.48 -8.17 9.00
C ASP A 200 4.02 -9.35 8.13
N VAL A 201 3.96 -9.13 6.82
CA VAL A 201 3.65 -10.15 5.81
C VAL A 201 4.84 -10.30 4.88
N PHE A 202 5.39 -11.51 4.82
CA PHE A 202 6.52 -11.83 3.96
C PHE A 202 6.06 -12.55 2.69
N VAL A 203 6.31 -11.92 1.56
CA VAL A 203 5.88 -12.34 0.24
C VAL A 203 7.10 -12.74 -0.59
N GLU A 204 7.03 -13.88 -1.27
CA GLU A 204 7.94 -14.22 -2.35
C GLU A 204 7.25 -13.90 -3.68
N TYR A 205 7.73 -12.86 -4.36
CA TYR A 205 7.32 -12.49 -5.71
C TYR A 205 8.21 -13.19 -6.72
N VAL A 206 7.60 -13.91 -7.66
CA VAL A 206 8.34 -14.63 -8.71
C VAL A 206 8.09 -13.92 -10.04
N TYR A 207 9.16 -13.50 -10.70
CA TYR A 207 9.09 -12.92 -12.04
C TYR A 207 9.45 -13.94 -13.10
N GLU A 208 8.68 -13.93 -14.18
CA GLU A 208 8.75 -14.85 -15.30
C GLU A 208 9.23 -14.13 -16.57
N ASN A 209 10.33 -14.64 -17.10
CA ASN A 209 10.86 -14.26 -18.41
C ASN A 209 11.15 -15.53 -19.23
N PRO A 210 10.13 -16.19 -19.82
CA PRO A 210 10.29 -17.51 -20.43
C PRO A 210 11.36 -17.61 -21.52
N GLU A 211 11.62 -16.50 -22.23
CA GLU A 211 12.59 -16.40 -23.32
C GLU A 211 13.51 -15.19 -23.09
N PRO A 212 14.44 -15.28 -22.11
CA PRO A 212 15.29 -14.16 -21.76
C PRO A 212 16.32 -13.92 -22.86
N VAL A 213 16.37 -12.69 -23.38
CA VAL A 213 17.34 -12.27 -24.42
C VAL A 213 18.74 -12.13 -23.84
N VAL A 214 18.81 -11.59 -22.62
CA VAL A 214 20.02 -11.50 -21.80
C VAL A 214 19.83 -12.44 -20.62
N HIS A 215 20.82 -13.28 -20.36
CA HIS A 215 20.83 -14.12 -19.18
C HIS A 215 21.41 -13.36 -18.00
N ALA A 216 20.79 -13.57 -16.85
CA ALA A 216 21.28 -13.07 -15.57
C ALA A 216 22.63 -13.70 -15.20
N GLN A 217 23.35 -13.05 -14.28
CA GLN A 217 24.66 -13.48 -13.80
C GLN A 217 24.56 -14.63 -12.79
N GLU A 218 25.68 -14.96 -12.13
CA GLU A 218 25.85 -16.11 -11.24
C GLU A 218 24.94 -16.12 -10.00
N ASP A 219 24.38 -14.98 -9.62
CA ASP A 219 23.44 -14.83 -8.50
C ASP A 219 21.99 -15.26 -8.85
N VAL A 220 21.71 -15.53 -10.13
CA VAL A 220 20.42 -16.03 -10.61
C VAL A 220 20.60 -17.40 -11.26
N THR A 221 20.01 -18.43 -10.63
CA THR A 221 20.17 -19.83 -11.10
C THR A 221 19.52 -20.10 -12.45
N ASP A 222 18.35 -19.52 -12.71
CA ASP A 222 17.64 -19.63 -13.99
C ASP A 222 17.02 -18.28 -14.33
N SER A 223 17.49 -17.64 -15.41
CA SER A 223 17.05 -16.30 -15.80
C SER A 223 15.57 -16.21 -16.17
N ARG A 224 14.88 -17.36 -16.31
CA ARG A 224 13.45 -17.41 -16.61
C ARG A 224 12.56 -17.20 -15.40
N PHE A 225 13.07 -17.47 -14.20
CA PHE A 225 12.30 -17.43 -12.95
C PHE A 225 13.14 -16.81 -11.85
N VAL A 226 12.84 -15.56 -11.48
CA VAL A 226 13.58 -14.83 -10.45
C VAL A 226 12.67 -14.53 -9.27
N SER A 227 13.03 -15.04 -8.09
CA SER A 227 12.33 -14.78 -6.84
C SER A 227 12.92 -13.58 -6.11
N ILE A 228 12.04 -12.69 -5.62
CA ILE A 228 12.37 -11.59 -4.73
C ILE A 228 11.47 -11.70 -3.50
N ARG A 229 12.08 -11.71 -2.30
CA ARG A 229 11.37 -11.77 -1.03
C ARG A 229 11.24 -10.38 -0.44
N VAL A 230 10.01 -9.99 -0.13
CA VAL A 230 9.66 -8.65 0.36
C VAL A 230 8.88 -8.79 1.66
N GLN A 231 9.16 -7.91 2.60
CA GLN A 231 8.39 -7.72 3.82
C GLN A 231 7.52 -6.47 3.67
N HIS A 232 6.21 -6.64 3.84
CA HIS A 232 5.27 -5.54 4.06
C HIS A 232 5.01 -5.45 5.56
N SER A 233 5.27 -4.30 6.16
CA SER A 233 5.02 -4.04 7.57
C SER A 233 4.00 -2.95 7.73
N PHE A 234 2.85 -3.26 8.33
CA PHE A 234 1.92 -2.25 8.83
C PHE A 234 2.22 -2.01 10.30
N ILE A 235 2.44 -0.76 10.67
CA ILE A 235 2.78 -0.35 12.03
C ILE A 235 1.73 0.68 12.47
N ALA A 236 1.23 0.52 13.69
CA ALA A 236 0.30 1.48 14.27
C ALA A 236 0.94 2.87 14.32
N MET A 237 0.19 3.91 13.97
CA MET A 237 0.65 5.28 14.17
C MET A 237 0.90 5.50 15.68
N PRO A 238 2.07 6.04 16.09
CA PRO A 238 2.37 6.21 17.50
C PRO A 238 1.51 7.32 18.11
N ASP A 239 0.94 7.06 19.28
CA ASP A 239 0.30 8.08 20.10
C ASP A 239 1.37 8.76 20.96
N ASN A 240 1.80 9.95 20.54
CA ASN A 240 2.84 10.73 21.22
C ASN A 240 2.67 12.24 21.00
N ASP A 241 3.50 13.02 21.68
CA ASP A 241 3.57 14.48 21.59
C ASP A 241 4.76 14.96 20.72
N PHE A 242 5.19 14.13 19.76
CA PHE A 242 6.33 14.44 18.92
C PHE A 242 6.17 15.81 18.25
N THR A 243 7.08 16.71 18.59
CA THR A 243 7.12 18.04 17.98
C THR A 243 8.20 18.07 16.89
N PRO A 244 7.83 18.26 15.61
CA PRO A 244 8.79 18.45 14.52
C PRO A 244 9.67 19.68 14.77
N ARG A 245 10.92 19.63 14.29
CA ARG A 245 11.83 20.78 14.34
C ARG A 245 12.22 21.15 12.92
N LEU A 246 12.18 22.44 12.62
CA LEU A 246 12.66 22.95 11.34
C LEU A 246 14.15 22.71 11.21
N ASP A 247 14.60 22.48 9.98
CA ASP A 247 16.00 22.43 9.66
C ASP A 247 16.66 23.81 9.81
N ASP A 248 17.99 23.81 9.93
CA ASP A 248 18.80 25.02 9.86
C ASP A 248 19.79 24.84 8.70
N PRO A 249 19.72 25.65 7.64
CA PRO A 249 20.52 25.44 6.43
C PRO A 249 22.04 25.56 6.66
N ARG A 250 22.47 26.06 7.84
CA ARG A 250 23.89 26.15 8.22
C ARG A 250 24.43 24.81 8.75
N VAL A 251 23.55 23.83 9.02
CA VAL A 251 23.88 22.53 9.60
C VAL A 251 23.31 21.43 8.73
N GLY A 252 24.10 20.39 8.46
CA GLY A 252 23.60 19.22 7.74
C GLY A 252 22.72 18.35 8.64
N TYR A 253 21.48 18.11 8.22
CA TYR A 253 20.57 17.14 8.83
C TYR A 253 20.09 16.14 7.78
N PHE A 254 19.66 14.96 8.24
CA PHE A 254 18.65 14.21 7.50
C PHE A 254 17.33 14.95 7.67
N ALA A 255 16.72 15.40 6.57
CA ALA A 255 15.52 16.21 6.61
C ALA A 255 14.46 15.64 5.66
N ALA A 256 13.20 15.81 6.04
CA ALA A 256 12.06 15.61 5.16
C ALA A 256 11.60 16.98 4.67
N ARG A 257 11.43 17.10 3.36
CA ARG A 257 10.94 18.33 2.75
C ARG A 257 9.43 18.44 2.96
N VAL A 258 8.97 19.59 3.41
CA VAL A 258 7.54 19.91 3.53
C VAL A 258 7.33 21.30 2.96
N THR A 259 6.28 21.47 2.15
CA THR A 259 5.93 22.76 1.55
C THR A 259 4.78 23.39 2.31
N ASP A 260 4.97 24.60 2.83
CA ASP A 260 3.94 25.38 3.50
C ASP A 260 3.04 26.04 2.45
N LEU A 261 1.81 25.58 2.31
CA LEU A 261 0.83 26.12 1.36
C LEU A 261 0.01 27.28 1.93
N THR A 262 0.38 27.79 3.10
CA THR A 262 -0.27 28.91 3.78
C THR A 262 0.56 30.19 3.81
N THR A 263 1.79 30.17 3.31
CA THR A 263 2.67 31.34 3.17
C THR A 263 2.63 31.93 1.75
N ASP A 264 2.92 33.22 1.63
CA ASP A 264 3.14 33.95 0.37
C ASP A 264 4.61 33.96 -0.07
N SER A 265 5.49 33.30 0.68
CA SER A 265 6.91 33.20 0.38
C SER A 265 7.18 32.52 -0.96
N HIS A 266 8.13 33.04 -1.73
CA HIS A 266 8.65 32.38 -2.95
C HIS A 266 9.43 31.10 -2.65
N THR A 267 9.87 30.92 -1.40
CA THR A 267 10.54 29.71 -0.90
C THR A 267 9.77 29.19 0.30
N PRO A 268 8.59 28.56 0.09
CA PRO A 268 7.70 28.11 1.15
C PRO A 268 8.18 26.78 1.77
N TYR A 269 9.47 26.68 2.04
CA TYR A 269 10.08 25.46 2.58
C TYR A 269 9.87 25.43 4.10
N ARG A 270 9.36 24.31 4.58
CA ARG A 270 9.12 23.99 5.98
C ARG A 270 9.80 22.66 6.30
N ASP A 271 11.03 22.53 5.85
CA ASP A 271 11.76 21.27 5.93
C ASP A 271 11.99 20.92 7.41
N ILE A 272 11.73 19.66 7.75
CA ILE A 272 11.78 19.16 9.12
C ILE A 272 12.93 18.17 9.28
N ILE A 273 13.62 18.22 10.42
CA ILE A 273 14.69 17.27 10.70
C ILE A 273 14.10 15.89 11.06
N MET A 274 14.69 14.84 10.52
CA MET A 274 14.42 13.46 10.92
C MET A 274 15.13 13.20 12.25
N ARG A 275 14.36 12.93 13.30
CA ARG A 275 14.89 12.65 14.64
C ARG A 275 14.03 11.63 15.36
N TRP A 276 14.63 10.89 16.26
CA TRP A 276 13.91 10.02 17.18
C TRP A 276 13.11 10.85 18.20
N ASN A 277 11.92 10.36 18.57
CA ASN A 277 11.16 10.89 19.69
C ASN A 277 11.73 10.35 21.01
N LEU A 278 12.92 10.81 21.39
CA LEU A 278 13.55 10.41 22.64
C LEU A 278 13.40 11.53 23.66
N GLU A 279 12.82 11.21 24.80
CA GLU A 279 12.74 12.13 25.93
C GLU A 279 13.70 11.70 27.02
N LYS A 280 14.21 12.66 27.81
CA LYS A 280 15.02 12.28 28.97
C LYS A 280 14.12 11.67 30.03
N LYS A 281 14.47 10.47 30.49
CA LYS A 281 13.88 9.87 31.70
C LYS A 281 13.97 10.79 32.92
N ASP A 282 15.11 11.46 33.09
CA ASP A 282 15.33 12.55 34.06
C ASP A 282 15.55 13.87 33.29
N PRO A 283 14.52 14.74 33.20
CA PRO A 283 14.60 16.00 32.48
C PRO A 283 15.69 16.95 32.98
N ASP A 284 16.01 16.89 34.28
CA ASP A 284 16.94 17.80 34.94
C ASP A 284 18.40 17.31 34.91
N ALA A 285 18.61 16.02 34.64
CA ALA A 285 19.93 15.45 34.50
C ALA A 285 20.66 15.95 33.25
N ALA A 286 21.97 16.23 33.37
CA ALA A 286 22.80 16.62 32.23
C ALA A 286 22.80 15.53 31.13
N VAL A 287 22.87 14.26 31.54
CA VAL A 287 22.76 13.06 30.70
C VAL A 287 21.73 12.13 31.36
N SER A 288 20.77 11.65 30.57
CA SER A 288 19.74 10.71 31.02
C SER A 288 19.59 9.62 29.98
N GLU A 289 19.23 8.41 30.44
CA GLU A 289 18.65 7.40 29.56
C GLU A 289 17.43 7.98 28.84
N PRO A 290 17.22 7.65 27.56
CA PRO A 290 16.02 8.04 26.86
C PRO A 290 14.83 7.17 27.30
N ILE A 291 13.63 7.74 27.30
CA ILE A 291 12.34 7.03 27.24
C ILE A 291 11.76 7.16 25.84
#